data_AF-A0A2G6GW63-F1
#
_entry.id   AF-A0A2G6GW63-F1
#
_cell.length_a   1.000
_cell.length_b   1.000
_cell.length_c   1.000
_cell.angle_alpha   90.00
_cell.angle_beta   90.00
_cell.angle_gamma   90.00
#
_symmetry.space_group_name_H-M   'P 1'
#
loop_
_entity.id
_entity.type
_entity.pdbx_description
1 polymer ?
#
loop_
_entity_poly.entity_id
_entity_poly.type
_entity_poly.pdbx_seq_one_letter_code
_entity_poly.pdbx_strand_id
1 'polypeptide(L)'
;MLLFLLLPALAFGQGGGRRAYTFLDLPVSPRLTGLGGKAPAVLRAVDPGLAVFNPALADADIHNRLEVGASLYFAGIVFNHAAYFRSLSRVGSYGVGVRQVWYGSFDGRTPTGESMGSFTAYDMAISGYYSRCILPGLRVGVSLNPVISHIETYNSLALAADIGLVYSHTNGVVQTGLVVRNLGGTLVPYHKSYDAAPIDVTLGWSFTLQHAPLRFLLTLQHLEDINYRYMREEAYSSAYMVVDPNREKPKWWKQ
;
A
#
# COMPACT_ATOMS: atom_id res chain seq x y z
N MET A 1 30.69 -7.02 14.53
CA MET A 1 29.56 -7.80 15.10
C MET A 1 28.80 -7.07 16.20
N LEU A 2 29.44 -6.35 17.13
CA LEU A 2 28.72 -5.63 18.20
C LEU A 2 27.78 -4.49 17.71
N LEU A 3 28.11 -3.82 16.60
CA LEU A 3 27.31 -2.69 16.08
C LEU A 3 25.92 -3.10 15.56
N PHE A 4 25.73 -4.35 15.16
CA PHE A 4 24.42 -4.86 14.68
C PHE A 4 23.47 -5.26 15.82
N LEU A 5 23.97 -5.39 17.05
CA LEU A 5 23.21 -5.84 18.22
C LEU A 5 22.52 -4.70 18.98
N LEU A 6 22.88 -3.43 18.71
CA LEU A 6 22.32 -2.24 19.37
C LEU A 6 21.22 -1.52 18.57
N LEU A 7 20.97 -1.93 17.32
CA LEU A 7 19.93 -1.35 16.45
C LEU A 7 18.47 -1.58 16.89
N PRO A 8 18.06 -2.66 17.59
CA PRO A 8 16.64 -2.84 17.94
C PRO A 8 16.16 -1.93 19.08
N ALA A 9 17.05 -1.24 19.80
CA ALA A 9 16.67 -0.38 20.94
C ALA A 9 16.00 0.95 20.53
N LEU A 10 15.99 1.28 19.23
CA LEU A 10 15.33 2.47 18.67
C LEU A 10 14.08 2.14 17.86
N ALA A 11 13.61 0.88 17.88
CA ALA A 11 12.43 0.46 17.16
C ALA A 11 11.16 0.93 17.90
N PHE A 12 10.52 1.98 17.40
CA PHE A 12 9.14 2.32 17.76
C PHE A 12 8.17 1.37 17.04
N GLY A 13 7.11 0.94 17.73
CA GLY A 13 6.10 0.05 17.15
C GLY A 13 5.36 0.68 15.97
N GLN A 14 5.00 -0.13 14.99
CA GLN A 14 4.21 0.30 13.81
C GLN A 14 2.72 0.30 14.17
N GLY A 15 2.03 1.40 13.87
CA GLY A 15 0.58 1.50 14.03
C GLY A 15 -0.16 0.93 12.82
N GLY A 16 -1.35 0.36 13.03
CA GLY A 16 -2.22 -0.12 11.97
C GLY A 16 -3.69 -0.04 12.39
N GLY A 17 -4.61 -0.18 11.43
CA GLY A 17 -6.04 -0.42 11.72
C GLY A 17 -7.00 0.77 11.61
N ARG A 18 -6.56 1.97 11.20
CA ARG A 18 -7.41 3.18 11.16
C ARG A 18 -7.87 3.63 9.77
N ARG A 19 -7.51 2.89 8.71
CA ARG A 19 -7.76 3.31 7.32
C ARG A 19 -8.50 2.20 6.59
N ALA A 20 -9.47 2.57 5.75
CA ALA A 20 -10.17 1.63 4.89
C ALA A 20 -9.28 1.23 3.71
N TYR A 21 -9.63 0.13 3.02
CA TYR A 21 -8.95 -0.32 1.79
C TYR A 21 -7.44 -0.59 1.97
N THR A 22 -7.03 -1.11 3.13
CA THR A 22 -5.62 -1.39 3.47
C THR A 22 -4.93 -2.36 2.50
N PHE A 23 -5.69 -3.18 1.78
CA PHE A 23 -5.17 -4.07 0.74
C PHE A 23 -4.37 -3.34 -0.35
N LEU A 24 -4.64 -2.05 -0.57
CA LEU A 24 -3.88 -1.21 -1.52
C LEU A 24 -2.40 -1.09 -1.15
N ASP A 25 -2.04 -1.27 0.12
CA ASP A 25 -0.65 -1.20 0.60
C ASP A 25 0.07 -2.56 0.57
N LEU A 26 -0.63 -3.65 0.26
CA LEU A 26 -0.01 -4.98 0.20
C LEU A 26 1.00 -5.07 -0.96
N PRO A 27 2.19 -5.65 -0.73
CA PRO A 27 3.18 -5.79 -1.78
C PRO A 27 2.72 -6.84 -2.81
N VAL A 28 2.83 -6.49 -4.09
CA VAL A 28 2.38 -7.34 -5.19
C VAL A 28 3.46 -8.31 -5.66
N SER A 29 4.73 -7.89 -5.80
CA SER A 29 5.78 -8.78 -6.31
C SER A 29 6.60 -9.44 -5.21
N PRO A 30 7.13 -10.66 -5.44
CA PRO A 30 8.08 -11.31 -4.53
C PRO A 30 9.33 -10.45 -4.29
N ARG A 31 9.81 -9.74 -5.32
CA ARG A 31 10.94 -8.81 -5.19
C ARG A 31 10.61 -7.69 -4.23
N LEU A 32 9.48 -7.02 -4.42
CA LEU A 32 9.08 -5.91 -3.55
C LEU A 32 8.94 -6.40 -2.11
N THR A 33 8.31 -7.56 -1.91
CA THR A 33 8.18 -8.21 -0.59
C THR A 33 9.54 -8.49 0.04
N GLY A 34 10.48 -9.08 -0.71
CA GLY A 34 11.85 -9.36 -0.26
C GLY A 34 12.69 -8.11 0.03
N LEU A 35 12.31 -6.95 -0.52
CA LEU A 35 12.93 -5.65 -0.26
C LEU A 35 12.27 -4.89 0.91
N GLY A 36 11.50 -5.58 1.75
CA GLY A 36 10.80 -4.97 2.89
C GLY A 36 9.46 -4.33 2.54
N GLY A 37 8.87 -4.70 1.40
CA GLY A 37 7.53 -4.27 0.97
C GLY A 37 7.47 -2.89 0.33
N LYS A 38 8.49 -2.04 0.51
CA LYS A 38 8.51 -0.66 -0.01
C LYS A 38 9.85 -0.32 -0.65
N ALA A 39 9.84 -0.14 -1.97
CA ALA A 39 11.05 0.10 -2.77
C ALA A 39 10.81 1.18 -3.83
N PRO A 40 10.80 2.48 -3.46
CA PRO A 40 10.43 3.57 -4.38
C PRO A 40 11.50 3.88 -5.44
N ALA A 41 12.73 3.41 -5.24
CA ALA A 41 13.93 3.88 -5.97
C ALA A 41 14.67 2.74 -6.70
N VAL A 42 13.95 1.80 -7.32
CA VAL A 42 14.53 0.63 -8.01
C VAL A 42 14.17 0.66 -9.49
N LEU A 43 14.68 1.66 -10.19
CA LEU A 43 14.52 1.83 -11.64
C LEU A 43 15.37 0.79 -12.39
N ARG A 44 14.97 0.50 -13.64
CA ARG A 44 15.66 -0.45 -14.54
C ARG A 44 15.65 -1.90 -14.06
N ALA A 45 14.74 -2.23 -13.16
CA ALA A 45 14.47 -3.60 -12.79
C ALA A 45 13.33 -4.13 -13.67
N VAL A 46 13.51 -5.33 -14.22
CA VAL A 46 12.49 -5.99 -15.05
C VAL A 46 11.43 -6.62 -14.15
N ASP A 47 10.60 -5.78 -13.52
CA ASP A 47 9.61 -6.15 -12.51
C ASP A 47 8.42 -5.16 -12.53
N PRO A 48 7.30 -5.53 -13.19
CA PRO A 48 6.08 -4.73 -13.19
C PRO A 48 5.54 -4.38 -11.80
N GLY A 49 5.72 -5.25 -10.80
CA GLY A 49 5.28 -5.01 -9.43
C GLY A 49 5.92 -3.79 -8.77
N LEU A 50 7.15 -3.45 -9.13
CA LEU A 50 7.78 -2.19 -8.70
C LEU A 50 7.05 -0.97 -9.29
N ALA A 51 6.58 -1.05 -10.54
CA ALA A 51 5.79 0.00 -11.17
C ALA A 51 4.36 0.10 -10.60
N VAL A 52 3.79 -1.01 -10.14
CA VAL A 52 2.52 -1.01 -9.40
C VAL A 52 2.66 -0.29 -8.04
N PHE A 53 3.82 -0.43 -7.38
CA PHE A 53 4.12 0.27 -6.13
C PHE A 53 4.41 1.77 -6.34
N ASN A 54 5.31 2.09 -7.27
CA ASN A 54 5.63 3.46 -7.66
C ASN A 54 5.45 3.61 -9.18
N PRO A 55 4.41 4.31 -9.67
CA PRO A 55 4.15 4.43 -11.11
C PRO A 55 5.32 5.05 -11.88
N ALA A 56 6.17 5.86 -11.24
CA ALA A 56 7.35 6.42 -11.87
C ALA A 56 8.45 5.38 -12.16
N LEU A 57 8.34 4.15 -11.67
CA LEU A 57 9.23 3.05 -12.04
C LEU A 57 8.81 2.35 -13.35
N ALA A 58 7.66 2.71 -13.93
CA ALA A 58 7.28 2.25 -15.26
C ALA A 58 8.19 2.87 -16.32
N ASP A 59 9.17 2.11 -16.79
CA ASP A 59 10.13 2.52 -17.82
C ASP A 59 10.05 1.64 -19.08
N ALA A 60 11.04 1.74 -19.96
CA ALA A 60 11.08 0.96 -21.20
C ALA A 60 11.53 -0.50 -20.96
N ASP A 61 12.20 -0.79 -19.84
CA ASP A 61 12.74 -2.12 -19.52
C ASP A 61 11.58 -3.10 -19.20
N ILE A 62 10.40 -2.59 -18.81
CA ILE A 62 9.17 -3.36 -18.63
C ILE A 62 8.17 -3.30 -19.82
N HIS A 63 8.62 -2.93 -21.02
CA HIS A 63 7.78 -2.94 -22.23
C HIS A 63 7.26 -4.35 -22.57
N ASN A 64 5.94 -4.47 -22.85
CA ASN A 64 5.22 -5.72 -23.12
C ASN A 64 5.44 -6.79 -22.04
N ARG A 65 5.48 -6.37 -20.77
CA ARG A 65 5.61 -7.28 -19.64
C ARG A 65 4.27 -7.47 -18.96
N LEU A 66 3.89 -8.73 -18.78
CA LEU A 66 2.79 -9.17 -17.94
C LEU A 66 3.38 -9.78 -16.66
N GLU A 67 2.83 -9.40 -15.52
CA GLU A 67 3.07 -10.05 -14.24
C GLU A 67 1.73 -10.52 -13.68
N VAL A 68 1.72 -11.72 -13.09
CA VAL A 68 0.59 -12.28 -12.36
C VAL A 68 1.16 -12.93 -11.12
N GLY A 69 0.51 -12.74 -9.97
CA GLY A 69 0.91 -13.40 -8.74
C GLY A 69 -0.21 -13.50 -7.73
N ALA A 70 0.06 -14.31 -6.71
CA ALA A 70 -0.82 -14.53 -5.58
C ALA A 70 0.02 -14.68 -4.30
N SER A 71 -0.45 -14.08 -3.23
CA SER A 71 0.14 -14.11 -1.89
C SER A 71 -0.88 -14.69 -0.92
N LEU A 72 -0.46 -15.73 -0.19
CA LEU A 72 -1.29 -16.40 0.81
C LEU A 72 -0.99 -15.80 2.19
N TYR A 73 -2.03 -15.35 2.87
CA TYR A 73 -1.96 -14.82 4.23
C TYR A 73 -2.67 -15.77 5.21
N PHE A 74 -2.40 -15.60 6.51
CA PHE A 74 -3.08 -16.37 7.54
C PHE A 74 -4.60 -16.19 7.50
N ALA A 75 -5.32 -17.12 8.14
CA ALA A 75 -6.78 -17.16 8.16
C ALA A 75 -7.44 -17.33 6.78
N GLY A 76 -6.73 -17.93 5.81
CA GLY A 76 -7.29 -18.24 4.48
C GLY A 76 -7.44 -17.03 3.56
N ILE A 77 -6.77 -15.92 3.88
CA ILE A 77 -6.77 -14.70 3.07
C ILE A 77 -5.89 -14.90 1.83
N VAL A 78 -6.39 -14.57 0.65
CA VAL A 78 -5.67 -14.69 -0.62
C VAL A 78 -5.64 -13.34 -1.32
N PHE A 79 -4.43 -12.81 -1.56
CA PHE A 79 -4.22 -11.59 -2.31
C PHE A 79 -3.68 -11.90 -3.69
N ASN A 80 -4.41 -11.52 -4.73
CA ASN A 80 -4.06 -11.75 -6.14
C ASN A 80 -3.74 -10.42 -6.83
N HIS A 81 -2.83 -10.45 -7.78
CA HIS A 81 -2.59 -9.32 -8.67
C HIS A 81 -2.26 -9.77 -10.09
N ALA A 82 -2.55 -8.89 -11.04
CA ALA A 82 -2.01 -8.96 -12.38
C ALA A 82 -1.77 -7.55 -12.90
N ALA A 83 -0.68 -7.34 -13.64
CA ALA A 83 -0.37 -6.05 -14.24
C ALA A 83 0.34 -6.23 -15.58
N TYR A 84 -0.01 -5.38 -16.54
CA TYR A 84 0.60 -5.35 -17.86
C TYR A 84 1.07 -3.93 -18.20
N PHE A 85 2.30 -3.82 -18.71
CA PHE A 85 2.90 -2.54 -19.10
C PHE A 85 3.37 -2.52 -20.54
N ARG A 86 3.24 -1.35 -21.16
CA ARG A 86 3.72 -1.07 -22.51
C ARG A 86 4.35 0.33 -22.57
N SER A 87 5.41 0.44 -23.34
CA SER A 87 6.21 1.67 -23.43
C SER A 87 6.34 2.13 -24.88
N LEU A 88 6.13 3.42 -25.11
CA LEU A 88 6.24 4.07 -26.43
C LEU A 88 7.25 5.21 -26.33
N SER A 89 8.26 5.22 -27.22
CA SER A 89 9.44 6.09 -27.09
C SER A 89 9.14 7.59 -26.97
N ARG A 90 8.03 8.09 -27.53
CA ARG A 90 7.65 9.52 -27.50
C ARG A 90 6.55 9.84 -26.48
N VAL A 91 5.78 8.85 -26.04
CA VAL A 91 4.59 9.04 -25.18
C VAL A 91 4.91 8.75 -23.72
N GLY A 92 5.76 7.77 -23.46
CA GLY A 92 6.02 7.25 -22.12
C GLY A 92 5.58 5.79 -21.97
N SER A 93 5.57 5.32 -20.72
CA SER A 93 5.11 3.99 -20.34
C SER A 93 3.71 4.09 -19.76
N TYR A 94 2.84 3.14 -20.09
CA TYR A 94 1.51 3.04 -19.53
C TYR A 94 1.22 1.58 -19.19
N GLY A 95 0.27 1.38 -18.30
CA GLY A 95 -0.08 0.04 -17.86
C GLY A 95 -1.49 -0.03 -17.32
N VAL A 96 -1.96 -1.26 -17.18
CA VAL A 96 -3.21 -1.59 -16.50
C VAL A 96 -2.94 -2.72 -15.54
N GLY A 97 -3.68 -2.76 -14.45
CA GLY A 97 -3.57 -3.84 -13.48
C GLY A 97 -4.84 -4.07 -12.69
N VAL A 98 -4.87 -5.19 -12.00
CA VAL A 98 -5.91 -5.56 -11.05
C VAL A 98 -5.23 -6.08 -9.80
N ARG A 99 -5.78 -5.72 -8.64
CA ARG A 99 -5.41 -6.24 -7.33
C ARG A 99 -6.68 -6.66 -6.62
N GLN A 100 -6.68 -7.83 -5.99
CA GLN A 100 -7.85 -8.34 -5.29
C GLN A 100 -7.42 -9.06 -4.03
N VAL A 101 -8.08 -8.79 -2.91
CA VAL A 101 -7.95 -9.60 -1.69
C VAL A 101 -9.28 -10.30 -1.40
N TRP A 102 -9.21 -11.62 -1.21
CA TRP A 102 -10.31 -12.43 -0.70
C TRP A 102 -10.05 -12.70 0.77
N TYR A 103 -10.99 -12.35 1.63
CA TYR A 103 -10.84 -12.52 3.08
C TYR A 103 -11.28 -13.90 3.59
N GLY A 104 -11.67 -14.80 2.68
CA GLY A 104 -12.19 -16.12 3.01
C GLY A 104 -13.68 -16.10 3.35
N SER A 105 -14.11 -17.10 4.12
CA SER A 105 -15.49 -17.23 4.58
C SER A 105 -15.57 -17.07 6.10
N PHE A 106 -16.60 -16.39 6.56
CA PHE A 106 -16.84 -16.08 7.97
C PHE A 106 -18.12 -16.75 8.45
N ASP A 107 -18.14 -17.23 9.69
CA ASP A 107 -19.39 -17.69 10.32
C ASP A 107 -20.21 -16.47 10.77
N GLY A 108 -21.41 -16.31 10.21
CA GLY A 108 -22.39 -15.35 10.69
C GLY A 108 -23.03 -15.82 11.99
N ARG A 109 -23.09 -14.94 12.99
CA ARG A 109 -23.79 -15.20 14.26
C ARG A 109 -24.63 -13.99 14.69
N THR A 110 -25.78 -14.25 15.29
CA THR A 110 -26.59 -13.21 15.94
C THR A 110 -25.86 -12.66 17.18
N PRO A 111 -26.29 -11.51 17.74
CA PRO A 111 -25.77 -11.02 19.02
C PRO A 111 -25.95 -12.00 20.20
N THR A 112 -26.90 -12.94 20.11
CA THR A 112 -27.13 -14.01 21.10
C THR A 112 -26.32 -15.28 20.81
N GLY A 113 -25.53 -15.31 19.73
CA GLY A 113 -24.65 -16.42 19.37
C GLY A 113 -25.27 -17.49 18.46
N GLU A 114 -26.51 -17.30 18.00
CA GLU A 114 -27.18 -18.22 17.08
C GLU A 114 -26.57 -18.12 15.68
N SER A 115 -26.41 -19.24 14.99
CA SER A 115 -25.79 -19.26 13.65
C SER A 115 -26.72 -18.66 12.59
N MET A 116 -26.18 -17.79 11.75
CA MET A 116 -26.87 -17.14 10.62
C MET A 116 -26.38 -17.64 9.25
N GLY A 117 -25.57 -18.71 9.20
CA GLY A 117 -24.91 -19.18 7.98
C GLY A 117 -23.53 -18.57 7.79
N SER A 118 -23.03 -18.51 6.54
CA SER A 118 -21.66 -18.07 6.23
C SER A 118 -21.61 -16.85 5.30
N PHE A 119 -20.76 -15.93 5.71
CA PHE A 119 -20.20 -14.75 5.07
C PHE A 119 -19.15 -14.92 3.98
N THR A 120 -19.01 -13.98 3.02
CA THR A 120 -17.71 -13.71 2.38
C THR A 120 -17.44 -12.21 2.31
N ALA A 121 -16.17 -11.85 2.18
CA ALA A 121 -15.75 -10.47 1.91
C ALA A 121 -14.56 -10.45 0.93
N TYR A 122 -14.53 -9.42 0.09
CA TYR A 122 -13.39 -9.17 -0.80
C TYR A 122 -13.27 -7.68 -1.15
N ASP A 123 -12.05 -7.25 -1.45
CA ASP A 123 -11.77 -5.95 -2.05
C ASP A 123 -11.08 -6.14 -3.39
N MET A 124 -11.34 -5.24 -4.34
CA MET A 124 -10.73 -5.25 -5.66
C MET A 124 -10.42 -3.82 -6.11
N ALA A 125 -9.24 -3.62 -6.68
CA ALA A 125 -8.85 -2.41 -7.38
C ALA A 125 -8.52 -2.73 -8.83
N ILE A 126 -9.04 -1.91 -9.76
CA ILE A 126 -8.58 -1.88 -11.15
C ILE A 126 -7.75 -0.61 -11.29
N SER A 127 -6.57 -0.72 -11.88
CA SER A 127 -5.58 0.35 -11.86
C SER A 127 -5.13 0.71 -13.26
N GLY A 128 -5.10 2.01 -13.56
CA GLY A 128 -4.43 2.56 -14.74
C GLY A 128 -3.14 3.27 -14.34
N TYR A 129 -2.08 3.11 -15.12
CA TYR A 129 -0.76 3.65 -14.84
C TYR A 129 -0.24 4.45 -16.03
N TYR A 130 0.47 5.54 -15.75
CA TYR A 130 1.21 6.31 -16.74
C TYR A 130 2.50 6.84 -16.15
N SER A 131 3.58 6.82 -16.93
CA SER A 131 4.88 7.37 -16.55
C SER A 131 5.64 7.93 -17.74
N ARG A 132 6.40 9.00 -17.48
CA ARG A 132 7.22 9.63 -18.50
C ARG A 132 8.50 10.21 -17.92
N CYS A 133 9.58 10.08 -18.68
CA CYS A 133 10.82 10.80 -18.45
C CYS A 133 10.62 12.27 -18.90
N ILE A 134 10.73 13.21 -17.97
CA ILE A 134 10.46 14.64 -18.22
C ILE A 134 11.74 15.46 -18.36
N LEU A 135 12.81 15.06 -17.65
CA LEU A 135 14.15 15.63 -17.74
C LEU A 135 15.17 14.48 -17.76
N PRO A 136 16.41 14.71 -18.22
CA PRO A 136 17.45 13.69 -18.16
C PRO A 136 17.61 13.14 -16.73
N GLY A 137 17.36 11.84 -16.58
CA GLY A 137 17.40 11.15 -15.29
C GLY A 137 16.14 11.31 -14.42
N LEU A 138 15.22 12.24 -14.71
CA LEU A 138 14.00 12.45 -13.92
C LEU A 138 12.76 11.88 -14.61
N ARG A 139 12.10 10.94 -13.94
CA ARG A 139 10.86 10.31 -14.35
C ARG A 139 9.77 10.60 -13.35
N VAL A 140 8.58 10.87 -13.86
CA VAL A 140 7.36 11.02 -13.07
C VAL A 140 6.35 9.97 -13.48
N GLY A 141 5.44 9.63 -12.59
CA GLY A 141 4.37 8.70 -12.88
C GLY A 141 3.15 8.96 -12.04
N VAL A 142 2.01 8.55 -12.55
CA VAL A 142 0.72 8.64 -11.88
C VAL A 142 -0.05 7.34 -12.06
N SER A 143 -0.90 7.04 -11.09
CA SER A 143 -1.87 5.95 -11.21
C SER A 143 -3.25 6.42 -10.75
N LEU A 144 -4.27 5.73 -11.24
CA LEU A 144 -5.64 5.87 -10.77
C LEU A 144 -6.21 4.48 -10.45
N ASN A 145 -6.80 4.33 -9.27
CA ASN A 145 -7.22 3.08 -8.68
C ASN A 145 -8.69 3.20 -8.20
N PRO A 146 -9.68 2.99 -9.07
CA PRO A 146 -11.04 2.68 -8.63
C PRO A 146 -11.05 1.39 -7.80
N VAL A 147 -11.73 1.44 -6.66
CA VAL A 147 -11.81 0.35 -5.69
C VAL A 147 -13.26 -0.02 -5.45
N ILE A 148 -13.54 -1.32 -5.44
CA ILE A 148 -14.80 -1.90 -5.03
C ILE A 148 -14.51 -2.78 -3.83
N SER A 149 -15.33 -2.67 -2.80
CA SER A 149 -15.31 -3.60 -1.68
C SER A 149 -16.70 -4.13 -1.39
N HIS A 150 -16.73 -5.41 -1.01
CA HIS A 150 -17.94 -6.15 -0.71
C HIS A 150 -17.75 -6.89 0.62
N ILE A 151 -18.67 -6.69 1.56
CA ILE A 151 -18.73 -7.40 2.84
C ILE A 151 -20.17 -7.88 3.03
N GLU A 152 -20.39 -9.20 2.96
CA GLU A 152 -21.72 -9.82 3.08
C GLU A 152 -22.76 -9.29 2.08
N THR A 153 -23.53 -8.25 2.44
CA THR A 153 -24.50 -7.57 1.56
C THR A 153 -24.13 -6.10 1.30
N TYR A 154 -23.12 -5.58 2.01
CA TYR A 154 -22.70 -4.20 1.94
C TYR A 154 -21.64 -4.00 0.87
N ASN A 155 -21.81 -2.96 0.07
CA ASN A 155 -20.88 -2.57 -0.97
C ASN A 155 -20.34 -1.17 -0.71
N SER A 156 -19.08 -0.95 -1.08
CA SER A 156 -18.46 0.35 -1.06
C SER A 156 -17.65 0.58 -2.32
N LEU A 157 -17.66 1.83 -2.79
CA LEU A 157 -16.83 2.31 -3.88
C LEU A 157 -15.86 3.36 -3.34
N ALA A 158 -14.62 3.30 -3.77
CA ALA A 158 -13.58 4.26 -3.46
C ALA A 158 -12.75 4.60 -4.69
N LEU A 159 -12.02 5.70 -4.59
CA LEU A 159 -11.07 6.11 -5.60
C LEU A 159 -9.78 6.53 -4.92
N ALA A 160 -8.66 6.02 -5.41
CA ALA A 160 -7.33 6.36 -4.93
C ALA A 160 -6.41 6.67 -6.11
N ALA A 161 -5.47 7.59 -5.92
CA ALA A 161 -4.46 7.95 -6.91
C ALA A 161 -3.06 7.91 -6.30
N ASP A 162 -2.07 7.52 -7.10
CA ASP A 162 -0.67 7.56 -6.69
C ASP A 162 0.10 8.55 -7.56
N ILE A 163 1.08 9.23 -6.96
CA ILE A 163 2.00 10.12 -7.66
C ILE A 163 3.42 9.71 -7.30
N GLY A 164 4.21 9.43 -8.33
CA GLY A 164 5.58 8.96 -8.21
C GLY A 164 6.57 9.89 -8.88
N LEU A 165 7.76 9.94 -8.31
CA LEU A 165 8.93 10.62 -8.85
C LEU A 165 10.16 9.74 -8.63
N VAL A 166 10.98 9.57 -9.67
CA VAL A 166 12.25 8.84 -9.59
C VAL A 166 13.32 9.62 -10.34
N TYR A 167 14.43 9.87 -9.67
CA TYR A 167 15.62 10.48 -10.22
C TYR A 167 16.76 9.46 -10.27
N SER A 168 17.41 9.32 -11.41
CA SER A 168 18.52 8.42 -11.65
C SER A 168 19.76 9.23 -12.03
N HIS A 169 20.80 9.13 -11.22
CA HIS A 169 22.08 9.82 -11.38
C HIS A 169 23.20 8.84 -11.74
N THR A 170 24.28 9.34 -12.34
CA THR A 170 25.51 8.58 -12.66
C THR A 170 25.20 7.25 -13.37
N ASN A 171 24.45 7.30 -14.48
CA ASN A 171 24.05 6.12 -15.26
C ASN A 171 23.31 5.02 -14.47
N GLY A 172 22.62 5.37 -13.38
CA GLY A 172 21.82 4.44 -12.59
C GLY A 172 22.55 3.81 -11.40
N VAL A 173 23.75 4.31 -11.06
CA VAL A 173 24.46 3.95 -9.82
C VAL A 173 23.70 4.43 -8.60
N VAL A 174 23.22 5.68 -8.63
CA VAL A 174 22.44 6.27 -7.55
C VAL A 174 21.05 6.58 -8.08
N GLN A 175 20.03 6.08 -7.38
CA GLN A 175 18.65 6.37 -7.71
C GLN A 175 17.94 6.87 -6.46
N THR A 176 17.11 7.88 -6.61
CA THR A 176 16.27 8.44 -5.55
C THR A 176 14.83 8.33 -6.02
N GLY A 177 13.93 7.90 -5.15
CA GLY A 177 12.52 7.72 -5.48
C GLY A 177 11.65 8.27 -4.37
N LEU A 178 10.62 9.02 -4.74
CA LEU A 178 9.57 9.50 -3.87
C LEU A 178 8.24 9.01 -4.44
N VAL A 179 7.36 8.50 -3.60
CA VAL A 179 6.01 8.14 -3.99
C VAL A 179 5.03 8.57 -2.90
N VAL A 180 3.93 9.17 -3.33
CA VAL A 180 2.75 9.45 -2.50
C VAL A 180 1.66 8.53 -3.02
N ARG A 181 1.30 7.52 -2.22
CA ARG A 181 0.35 6.47 -2.60
C ARG A 181 -1.01 6.72 -1.94
N ASN A 182 -2.04 6.18 -2.56
CA ASN A 182 -3.39 6.07 -2.07
C ASN A 182 -4.06 7.40 -1.69
N LEU A 183 -3.80 8.48 -2.44
CA LEU A 183 -4.50 9.75 -2.28
C LEU A 183 -5.97 9.59 -2.70
N GLY A 184 -6.88 9.68 -1.74
CA GLY A 184 -8.31 9.57 -1.97
C GLY A 184 -9.01 8.84 -0.83
N GLY A 185 -10.09 8.14 -1.15
CA GLY A 185 -10.93 7.48 -0.16
C GLY A 185 -12.27 7.06 -0.71
N THR A 186 -13.20 6.82 0.21
CA THR A 186 -14.55 6.38 -0.09
C THR A 186 -15.32 7.40 -0.92
N LEU A 187 -15.95 6.93 -2.00
CA LEU A 187 -16.94 7.68 -2.79
C LEU A 187 -18.36 7.28 -2.39
N VAL A 188 -18.59 5.97 -2.24
CA VAL A 188 -19.85 5.38 -1.77
C VAL A 188 -19.53 4.51 -0.56
N PRO A 189 -19.94 4.89 0.65
CA PRO A 189 -19.59 4.17 1.85
C PRO A 189 -20.54 3.02 2.17
N TYR A 190 -20.08 2.05 2.99
CA TYR A 190 -20.95 1.00 3.52
C TYR A 190 -22.03 1.55 4.48
N HIS A 191 -21.69 2.64 5.17
CA HIS A 191 -22.51 3.32 6.17
C HIS A 191 -22.28 4.83 6.10
N LYS A 192 -22.84 5.63 7.00
CA LYS A 192 -22.81 7.11 6.89
C LYS A 192 -21.41 7.76 7.14
N SER A 193 -20.31 7.01 7.14
CA SER A 193 -18.95 7.55 7.26
C SER A 193 -18.18 7.47 5.94
N TYR A 194 -17.30 8.42 5.71
CA TYR A 194 -16.38 8.40 4.58
C TYR A 194 -14.97 8.14 5.11
N ASP A 195 -14.37 7.03 4.70
CA ASP A 195 -13.06 6.63 5.19
C ASP A 195 -11.97 7.00 4.16
N ALA A 196 -10.85 7.51 4.66
CA ALA A 196 -9.69 7.80 3.83
C ALA A 196 -9.00 6.51 3.40
N ALA A 197 -8.50 6.48 2.17
CA ALA A 197 -7.61 5.44 1.69
C ALA A 197 -6.26 5.47 2.45
N PRO A 198 -5.45 4.40 2.41
CA PRO A 198 -4.26 4.29 3.24
C PRO A 198 -3.09 5.09 2.66
N ILE A 199 -3.16 6.43 2.78
CA ILE A 199 -2.15 7.36 2.25
C ILE A 199 -0.77 6.99 2.78
N ASP A 200 0.20 6.75 1.90
CA ASP A 200 1.57 6.41 2.30
C ASP A 200 2.55 7.28 1.52
N VAL A 201 3.34 8.07 2.25
CA VAL A 201 4.44 8.85 1.67
C VAL A 201 5.74 8.10 1.95
N THR A 202 6.36 7.62 0.87
CA THR A 202 7.57 6.82 0.92
C THR A 202 8.68 7.45 0.09
N LEU A 203 9.83 7.67 0.71
CA LEU A 203 11.06 8.16 0.09
C LEU A 203 12.13 7.07 0.16
N GLY A 204 12.98 6.96 -0.84
CA GLY A 204 14.08 6.02 -0.77
C GLY A 204 15.19 6.30 -1.75
N TRP A 205 16.29 5.59 -1.52
CA TRP A 205 17.51 5.64 -2.31
C TRP A 205 17.97 4.23 -2.62
N SER A 206 18.56 4.05 -3.80
CA SER A 206 19.33 2.85 -4.11
C SER A 206 20.71 3.19 -4.65
N PHE A 207 21.69 2.40 -4.22
CA PHE A 207 23.09 2.53 -4.57
C PHE A 207 23.58 1.20 -5.13
N THR A 208 23.91 1.16 -6.41
CA THR A 208 24.43 -0.03 -7.11
C THR A 208 25.93 0.09 -7.27
N LEU A 209 26.69 -0.91 -6.82
CA LEU A 209 28.13 -0.94 -7.05
C LEU A 209 28.42 -1.23 -8.54
N GLN A 210 29.32 -0.46 -9.17
CA GLN A 210 29.64 -0.64 -10.58
C GLN A 210 30.43 -1.94 -10.86
N HIS A 211 31.25 -2.36 -9.90
CA HIS A 211 32.21 -3.47 -10.06
C HIS A 211 31.81 -4.72 -9.25
N ALA A 212 30.64 -4.71 -8.61
CA ALA A 212 30.13 -5.83 -7.83
C ALA A 212 28.60 -5.92 -7.97
N PRO A 213 28.00 -7.12 -7.97
CA PRO A 213 26.57 -7.30 -8.14
C PRO A 213 25.77 -7.01 -6.86
N LEU A 214 26.09 -5.90 -6.18
CA LEU A 214 25.45 -5.49 -4.93
C LEU A 214 24.70 -4.17 -5.13
N ARG A 215 23.47 -4.13 -4.61
CA ARG A 215 22.64 -2.94 -4.53
C ARG A 215 22.17 -2.74 -3.10
N PHE A 216 22.46 -1.57 -2.54
CA PHE A 216 21.96 -1.16 -1.24
C PHE A 216 20.68 -0.33 -1.43
N LEU A 217 19.71 -0.50 -0.54
CA LEU A 217 18.47 0.26 -0.54
C LEU A 217 18.24 0.85 0.85
N LEU A 218 17.83 2.11 0.87
CA LEU A 218 17.37 2.80 2.06
C LEU A 218 15.97 3.33 1.77
N THR A 219 14.99 2.93 2.56
CA THR A 219 13.59 3.39 2.43
C THR A 219 13.14 4.00 3.74
N LEU A 220 12.54 5.19 3.64
CA LEU A 220 11.79 5.88 4.68
C LEU A 220 10.30 5.83 4.29
N GLN A 221 9.47 5.32 5.17
CA GLN A 221 8.03 5.10 4.94
C GLN A 221 7.20 5.86 5.97
N HIS A 222 5.91 6.02 5.71
CA HIS A 222 4.98 6.74 6.60
C HIS A 222 5.39 8.19 6.89
N LEU A 223 5.98 8.87 5.91
CA LEU A 223 6.43 10.25 6.07
C LEU A 223 5.27 11.25 6.22
N GLU A 224 4.03 10.85 5.94
CA GLU A 224 2.84 11.65 6.17
C GLU A 224 2.49 11.82 7.65
N ASP A 225 2.94 10.90 8.51
CA ASP A 225 2.69 10.93 9.95
C ASP A 225 3.94 10.54 10.73
N ILE A 226 4.79 11.54 10.98
CA ILE A 226 6.05 11.39 11.72
C ILE A 226 5.80 10.99 13.19
N ASN A 227 4.58 11.18 13.69
CA ASN A 227 4.17 10.88 15.06
C ASN A 227 3.34 9.60 15.16
N TYR A 228 3.66 8.58 14.35
CA TYR A 228 3.06 7.23 14.40
C TYR A 228 3.21 6.59 15.80
N ARG A 229 2.38 7.03 16.74
CA ARG A 229 2.26 6.50 18.10
C ARG A 229 1.02 5.63 18.13
N TYR A 230 1.22 4.38 18.55
CA TYR A 230 0.13 3.47 18.89
C TYR A 230 -0.75 4.13 19.97
N MET A 231 -1.98 4.51 19.60
CA MET A 231 -3.03 4.76 20.57
C MET A 231 -3.86 3.48 20.65
N ARG A 232 -3.78 2.79 21.79
CA ARG A 232 -4.55 1.57 22.04
C ARG A 232 -6.04 1.88 21.88
N GLU A 233 -6.71 1.13 21.02
CA GLU A 233 -8.15 1.19 20.86
C GLU A 233 -8.81 0.68 22.16
N GLU A 234 -9.12 1.57 23.11
CA GLU A 234 -9.87 1.20 24.33
C GLU A 234 -11.35 0.86 24.04
N ALA A 235 -11.79 0.92 22.78
CA ALA A 235 -13.18 0.79 22.37
C ALA A 235 -13.77 -0.64 22.50
N TYR A 236 -12.94 -1.68 22.63
CA TYR A 236 -13.44 -3.04 22.87
C TYR A 236 -13.59 -3.40 24.35
N SER A 237 -13.05 -2.60 25.28
CA SER A 237 -13.20 -2.85 26.73
C SER A 237 -14.49 -2.28 27.31
N SER A 238 -15.17 -1.36 26.63
CA SER A 238 -16.38 -0.69 27.15
C SER A 238 -17.67 -1.48 26.95
N ALA A 239 -17.67 -2.56 26.16
CA ALA A 239 -18.86 -3.40 26.00
C ALA A 239 -19.11 -4.33 27.21
N TYR A 240 -18.13 -4.50 28.10
CA TYR A 240 -18.24 -5.36 29.29
C TYR A 240 -17.88 -4.69 30.63
N MET A 241 -17.54 -3.40 30.62
CA MET A 241 -17.26 -2.67 31.86
C MET A 241 -18.47 -1.84 32.24
N VAL A 242 -19.02 -2.18 33.41
CA VAL A 242 -20.06 -1.44 34.15
C VAL A 242 -19.92 0.06 33.92
N VAL A 243 -20.97 0.67 33.37
CA VAL A 243 -21.08 2.12 33.20
C VAL A 243 -21.07 2.76 34.59
N ASP A 244 -19.95 3.40 34.96
CA ASP A 244 -19.91 4.33 36.09
C ASP A 244 -20.61 5.63 35.63
N PRO A 245 -21.78 5.99 36.20
CA PRO A 245 -22.54 7.16 35.78
C PRO A 245 -21.85 8.50 36.08
N ASN A 246 -20.73 8.50 36.81
CA ASN A 246 -20.04 9.73 37.23
C ASN A 246 -18.71 10.01 36.50
N ARG A 247 -18.36 9.24 35.45
CA ARG A 247 -17.09 9.49 34.74
C ARG A 247 -17.22 10.69 33.79
N GLU A 248 -16.62 11.83 34.18
CA GLU A 248 -16.55 13.03 33.34
C GLU A 248 -15.89 12.74 31.98
N LYS A 249 -16.53 13.20 30.90
CA LYS A 249 -16.02 13.03 29.53
C LYS A 249 -14.80 13.93 29.28
N PRO A 250 -13.75 13.43 28.61
CA PRO A 250 -12.55 14.21 28.35
C PRO A 250 -12.81 15.39 27.38
N LYS A 251 -12.16 16.52 27.68
CA LYS A 251 -12.43 17.87 27.12
C LYS A 251 -12.23 18.06 25.61
N TRP A 252 -11.70 17.08 24.87
CA TRP A 252 -11.41 17.21 23.43
C TRP A 252 -12.59 16.81 22.53
N TRP A 253 -13.76 16.50 23.10
CA TRP A 253 -15.00 16.23 22.35
C TRP A 253 -15.81 17.50 22.00
N LYS A 254 -15.25 18.69 22.21
CA LYS A 254 -15.85 19.95 21.74
C LYS A 254 -14.88 20.66 20.82
N GLN A 255 -14.93 20.29 19.54
CA GLN A 255 -14.84 21.17 18.37
C GLN A 255 -15.12 20.36 17.11
#